data_AF-A0A355R616-F1
#
_entry.id   AF-A0A355R616-F1
#
_cell.length_a   1.000
_cell.length_b   1.000
_cell.length_c   1.000
_cell.angle_alpha   90.00
_cell.angle_beta   90.00
_cell.angle_gamma   90.00
#
_symmetry.space_group_name_H-M   'P 1'
#
loop_
_entity.id
_entity.type
_entity.pdbx_description
1 polymer ?
#
loop_
_entity_poly.entity_id
_entity_poly.type
_entity_poly.pdbx_seq_one_letter_code
_entity_poly.pdbx_strand_id
1 'polypeptide(L)'
;MAQAIGDPEELERFAYSLQQFVDSLNDAVGNLNGAFASLGDTWQDEKRARFEEDYNALVQQLQHFNDNASEQVPYLAALASRLRDYLQS
;
A
#
# COMPACT_ATOMS: atom_id res chain seq x y z
N MET A 1 -21.01 -25.70 14.90
CA MET A 1 -21.08 -24.22 14.96
C MET A 1 -19.86 -23.73 14.21
N ALA A 2 -20.06 -23.21 12.99
CA ALA A 2 -18.96 -22.78 12.14
C ALA A 2 -18.25 -21.62 12.83
N GLN A 3 -17.01 -21.84 13.22
CA GLN A 3 -16.14 -20.84 13.81
C GLN A 3 -15.98 -19.75 12.75
N ALA A 4 -16.69 -18.62 12.92
CA ALA A 4 -16.67 -17.54 11.96
C ALA A 4 -15.22 -17.07 11.79
N ILE A 5 -14.66 -17.30 10.60
CA ILE A 5 -13.34 -16.82 10.22
C ILE A 5 -13.52 -15.33 9.90
N GLY A 6 -13.62 -14.49 10.93
CA GLY A 6 -13.73 -13.03 10.82
C GLY A 6 -15.14 -12.48 10.55
N ASP A 7 -15.31 -11.18 10.84
CA ASP A 7 -16.52 -10.39 10.57
C ASP A 7 -16.46 -9.81 9.13
N PRO A 8 -17.48 -10.04 8.27
CA PRO A 8 -17.51 -9.50 6.91
C PRO A 8 -17.36 -7.98 6.82
N GLU A 9 -17.95 -7.23 7.75
CA GLU A 9 -17.92 -5.77 7.75
C GLU A 9 -16.52 -5.26 8.11
N GLU A 10 -15.85 -5.92 9.07
CA GLU A 10 -14.46 -5.60 9.43
C GLU A 10 -13.50 -5.85 8.26
N LEU A 11 -13.68 -6.96 7.53
CA LEU A 11 -12.87 -7.31 6.37
C LEU A 11 -13.04 -6.31 5.22
N GLU A 12 -14.27 -5.93 4.90
CA GLU A 12 -14.55 -4.89 3.88
C GLU A 12 -13.97 -3.54 4.28
N ARG A 13 -14.15 -3.14 5.54
CA ARG A 13 -13.63 -1.87 6.05
C ARG A 13 -12.11 -1.83 6.00
N PHE A 14 -11.44 -2.94 6.34
CA PHE A 14 -9.99 -3.02 6.26
C PHE A 14 -9.50 -2.99 4.82
N ALA A 15 -10.13 -3.75 3.91
CA ALA A 15 -9.79 -3.72 2.48
C ALA A 15 -9.90 -2.30 1.89
N TYR A 16 -10.97 -1.58 2.23
CA TYR A 16 -11.16 -0.18 1.83
C TYR A 16 -10.05 0.73 2.40
N SER A 17 -9.77 0.60 3.70
CA SER A 17 -8.71 1.37 4.37
C SER A 17 -7.33 1.11 3.76
N LEU A 18 -7.04 -0.15 3.42
CA LEU A 18 -5.79 -0.56 2.77
C LEU A 18 -5.65 0.06 1.39
N GLN A 19 -6.71 0.04 0.57
CA GLN A 19 -6.71 0.68 -0.75
C GLN A 19 -6.43 2.18 -0.63
N GLN A 20 -7.17 2.89 0.24
CA GLN A 20 -6.98 4.33 0.43
C GLN A 20 -5.57 4.69 0.91
N PHE A 21 -5.00 3.88 1.81
CA PHE A 21 -3.65 4.06 2.29
C PHE A 21 -2.63 3.95 1.16
N VAL A 22 -2.76 2.92 0.32
CA VAL A 22 -1.86 2.66 -0.80
C VAL A 22 -1.96 3.76 -1.85
N ASP A 23 -3.16 4.23 -2.19
CA ASP A 23 -3.36 5.35 -3.11
C ASP A 23 -2.66 6.61 -2.59
N SER A 24 -2.87 6.94 -1.31
CA SER A 24 -2.24 8.09 -0.66
C SER A 24 -0.71 7.97 -0.60
N LEU A 25 -0.20 6.75 -0.36
CA LEU A 25 1.22 6.45 -0.33
C LEU A 25 1.86 6.66 -1.71
N ASN A 26 1.22 6.18 -2.77
CA ASN A 26 1.71 6.35 -4.14
C ASN A 26 1.79 7.83 -4.53
N ASP A 27 0.77 8.63 -4.18
CA ASP A 27 0.78 10.07 -4.42
C ASP A 27 1.93 10.76 -3.65
N ALA A 28 2.12 10.42 -2.37
CA ALA A 28 3.18 10.99 -1.54
C ALA A 28 4.59 10.64 -2.08
N VAL A 29 4.80 9.38 -2.48
CA VAL A 29 6.06 8.91 -3.08
C VAL A 29 6.30 9.60 -4.43
N GLY A 30 5.27 9.73 -5.28
CA GLY A 30 5.37 10.44 -6.55
C GLY A 30 5.80 11.90 -6.38
N ASN A 31 5.18 12.61 -5.44
CA ASN A 31 5.54 13.99 -5.11
C ASN A 31 6.98 14.11 -4.59
N LEU A 32 7.40 13.20 -3.71
CA LEU A 32 8.75 13.19 -3.14
C LEU A 32 9.80 12.89 -4.21
N ASN A 33 9.53 11.94 -5.12
CA ASN A 33 10.39 11.64 -6.26
C ASN A 33 10.59 12.86 -7.15
N GLY A 34 9.52 13.61 -7.47
CA GLY A 34 9.60 14.84 -8.24
C GLY A 34 10.43 15.93 -7.56
N ALA A 35 10.26 16.09 -6.25
CA ALA A 35 11.05 17.03 -5.46
C ALA A 35 12.54 16.64 -5.40
N PHE A 36 12.84 15.36 -5.20
CA PHE A 36 14.22 14.86 -5.17
C PHE A 36 14.92 15.01 -6.53
N ALA A 37 14.21 14.70 -7.62
CA ALA A 37 14.72 14.90 -8.97
C ALA A 37 15.06 16.37 -9.25
N SER A 38 14.16 17.29 -8.88
CA SER A 38 14.38 18.75 -9.04
C SER A 38 15.55 19.25 -8.19
N LEU A 39 15.75 18.68 -6.99
CA LEU A 39 16.88 19.01 -6.13
C LEU A 39 18.21 18.54 -6.73
N GLY A 40 18.20 17.48 -7.53
CA GLY A 40 19.38 16.93 -8.21
C GLY A 40 20.10 17.92 -9.14
N ASP A 41 19.41 18.96 -9.61
CA ASP A 41 20.01 20.02 -10.42
C ASP A 41 20.94 20.94 -9.62
N THR A 42 20.70 21.07 -8.31
CA THR A 42 21.42 22.01 -7.43
C THR A 42 22.24 21.33 -6.34
N TRP A 43 21.92 20.08 -6.01
CA TRP A 43 22.62 19.28 -5.02
C TRP A 43 23.29 18.07 -5.69
N GLN A 44 24.62 18.02 -5.69
CA GLN A 44 25.40 17.01 -6.43
C GLN A 44 26.67 16.55 -5.68
N ASP A 45 26.62 16.53 -4.35
CA ASP A 45 27.75 16.10 -3.52
C ASP A 45 27.70 14.60 -3.19
N GLU A 46 28.76 14.09 -2.53
CA GLU A 46 28.79 12.70 -2.06
C GLU A 46 27.68 12.36 -1.06
N LYS A 47 27.18 13.36 -0.31
CA LYS A 47 26.11 13.15 0.66
C LYS A 47 24.78 12.87 -0.04
N ARG A 48 24.52 13.54 -1.17
CA ARG A 48 23.39 13.20 -2.04
C ARG A 48 23.49 11.76 -2.52
N ALA A 49 24.64 11.36 -3.06
CA ALA A 49 24.80 10.00 -3.61
C ALA A 49 24.48 8.92 -2.57
N ARG A 50 24.98 9.08 -1.33
CA ARG A 50 24.66 8.16 -0.22
C ARG A 50 23.18 8.18 0.17
N PHE A 51 22.58 9.36 0.22
CA PHE A 51 21.14 9.48 0.51
C PHE A 51 20.27 8.86 -0.60
N GLU A 52 20.68 8.98 -1.87
CA GLU A 52 19.99 8.43 -3.02
C GLU A 52 19.90 6.89 -2.97
N GLU A 53 20.92 6.22 -2.44
CA GLU A 53 20.90 4.77 -2.22
C GLU A 53 19.81 4.37 -1.21
N ASP A 54 19.80 4.98 -0.01
CA ASP A 54 18.79 4.73 1.02
C ASP A 54 17.38 5.08 0.54
N TYR A 55 17.26 6.19 -0.20
CA TYR A 55 16.01 6.66 -0.77
C TYR A 55 15.44 5.67 -1.77
N ASN A 56 16.25 5.21 -2.73
CA ASN A 56 15.83 4.24 -3.73
C ASN A 56 15.45 2.90 -3.10
N ALA A 57 16.17 2.47 -2.07
CA ALA A 57 15.83 1.27 -1.31
C ALA A 57 14.45 1.37 -0.65
N LEU A 58 14.13 2.52 -0.03
CA LEU A 58 12.81 2.78 0.53
C LEU A 58 11.72 2.75 -0.55
N VAL A 59 11.92 3.44 -1.68
CA VAL A 59 10.95 3.46 -2.78
C VAL A 59 10.64 2.06 -3.27
N GLN A 60 11.64 1.18 -3.39
CA GLN A 60 11.40 -0.22 -3.77
C GLN A 60 10.59 -1.00 -2.74
N GLN A 61 10.85 -0.80 -1.44
CA GLN A 61 10.06 -1.45 -0.39
C GLN A 61 8.59 -0.98 -0.41
N LEU A 62 8.35 0.31 -0.66
CA LEU A 62 7.00 0.86 -0.76
C LEU A 62 6.28 0.33 -2.00
N GLN A 63 6.97 0.19 -3.14
CA GLN A 63 6.41 -0.44 -4.33
C GLN A 63 6.04 -1.90 -4.07
N HIS A 64 6.91 -2.67 -3.43
CA HIS A 64 6.61 -4.06 -3.07
C HIS A 64 5.39 -4.15 -2.15
N PHE A 65 5.26 -3.25 -1.17
CA PHE A 65 4.07 -3.20 -0.32
C PHE A 65 2.80 -2.87 -1.12
N ASN A 66 2.86 -1.91 -2.04
CA ASN A 66 1.75 -1.57 -2.94
C ASN A 66 1.30 -2.79 -3.76
N ASP A 67 2.24 -3.52 -4.37
CA ASP A 67 1.93 -4.72 -5.15
C ASP A 67 1.21 -5.78 -4.28
N ASN A 68 1.75 -6.08 -3.09
CA ASN A 68 1.10 -7.00 -2.14
C ASN A 68 -0.31 -6.52 -1.76
N ALA A 69 -0.47 -5.24 -1.46
CA ALA A 69 -1.77 -4.70 -1.06
C ALA A 69 -2.79 -4.79 -2.21
N SER A 70 -2.38 -4.55 -3.45
CA SER A 70 -3.22 -4.67 -4.64
C SER A 70 -3.77 -6.09 -4.85
N GLU A 71 -3.04 -7.12 -4.39
CA GLU A 71 -3.49 -8.52 -4.39
C GLU A 71 -4.43 -8.81 -3.21
N GLN A 72 -4.17 -8.23 -2.03
CA GLN A 72 -4.93 -8.51 -0.81
C GLN A 72 -6.30 -7.82 -0.77
N VAL A 73 -6.43 -6.59 -1.28
CA VAL A 73 -7.69 -5.84 -1.31
C VAL A 73 -8.83 -6.66 -1.96
N PRO A 74 -8.71 -7.20 -3.19
CA PRO A 74 -9.78 -7.98 -3.80
C PRO A 74 -10.01 -9.32 -3.10
N TYR A 75 -8.96 -9.94 -2.55
CA TYR A 75 -9.09 -11.18 -1.78
C TYR A 75 -9.96 -10.97 -0.53
N LEU A 76 -9.69 -9.92 0.24
CA LEU A 76 -10.44 -9.58 1.45
C LEU A 76 -11.90 -9.22 1.14
N ALA A 77 -12.14 -8.47 0.07
CA ALA A 77 -13.50 -8.15 -0.38
C ALA A 77 -14.27 -9.43 -0.79
N ALA A 78 -13.63 -10.34 -1.53
CA ALA A 78 -14.25 -11.60 -1.92
C ALA A 78 -14.52 -12.51 -0.71
N LEU A 79 -13.62 -12.54 0.27
CA LEU A 79 -13.80 -13.28 1.52
C LEU A 79 -14.99 -12.75 2.33
N ALA A 80 -15.10 -11.42 2.46
CA ALA A 80 -16.23 -10.78 3.13
C ALA A 80 -17.57 -11.12 2.47
N SER A 81 -17.64 -11.05 1.13
CA SER A 81 -18.86 -11.44 0.39
C SER A 81 -19.27 -12.88 0.68
N ARG A 82 -18.34 -13.83 0.63
CA ARG A 82 -18.62 -15.26 0.89
C ARG A 82 -19.10 -15.51 2.32
N LEU A 83 -18.50 -14.84 3.30
CA LEU A 83 -18.90 -14.95 4.70
C LEU A 83 -20.31 -14.38 4.92
N ARG A 84 -20.65 -13.28 4.25
CA ARG A 84 -21.98 -12.68 4.30
C ARG A 84 -23.04 -13.64 3.75
N ASP A 85 -22.78 -14.24 2.59
CA ASP A 85 -23.69 -15.23 1.98
C ASP A 85 -23.92 -16.44 2.90
N TYR A 86 -22.85 -16.92 3.56
CA TYR A 86 -22.91 -18.03 4.50
C TYR A 86 -23.70 -17.70 5.77
N LEU A 87 -23.59 -16.46 6.29
CA LEU A 87 -24.31 -16.03 7.50
C LEU A 87 -25.81 -15.73 7.23
N GLN A 88 -26.17 -15.42 5.98
CA GLN A 88 -27.56 -15.18 5.56
C GLN A 88 -28.31 -16.47 5.18
N SER A 89 -27.60 -17.60 5.02
CA SER A 89 -28.14 -18.92 4.72
C SER A 89 -28.53 -19.69 5.98
#